data_AF-A0A7K0ZLB5-F1
#
_entry.id   AF-A0A7K0ZLB5-F1
#
_cell.length_a   1.000
_cell.length_b   1.000
_cell.length_c   1.000
_cell.angle_alpha   90.00
_cell.angle_beta   90.00
_cell.angle_gamma   90.00
#
_symmetry.space_group_name_H-M   'P 1'
#
loop_
_entity.id
_entity.type
_entity.pdbx_description
1 polymer ?
#
loop_
_entity_poly.entity_id
_entity_poly.type
_entity_poly.pdbx_seq_one_letter_code
_entity_poly.pdbx_strand_id
1 'polypeptide(L)'
;MLRPEAGLVFAVPHPMSAVFDNNDPTARRQYGSTTPTIGELTMALQRANFSIDVMHELTPLHQPRAVAPSTLVVRARKLGS
;
A
#
# COMPACT_ATOMS: atom_id res chain seq x y z
N MET A 1 -15.36 -10.12 -11.77
CA MET A 1 -14.66 -9.32 -12.79
C MET A 1 -15.21 -7.90 -12.75
N LEU A 2 -14.34 -6.89 -12.70
CA LEU A 2 -14.77 -5.48 -12.71
C LEU A 2 -15.14 -5.05 -14.13
N ARG A 3 -16.17 -4.22 -14.22
CA ARG A 3 -16.54 -3.55 -15.47
C ARG A 3 -15.41 -2.60 -15.91
N PRO A 4 -15.28 -2.32 -17.21
CA PRO A 4 -14.36 -1.29 -17.71
C PRO A 4 -14.64 0.04 -17.00
N GLU A 5 -13.62 0.82 -16.68
CA GLU A 5 -13.71 2.10 -15.95
C GLU A 5 -14.21 2.01 -14.49
N ALA A 6 -14.50 0.81 -13.98
CA ALA A 6 -14.91 0.66 -12.59
C ALA A 6 -13.73 0.95 -11.64
N GLY A 7 -14.05 1.67 -10.56
CA GLY A 7 -13.12 1.92 -9.46
C GLY A 7 -12.88 0.65 -8.64
N LEU A 8 -11.62 0.37 -8.37
CA LEU A 8 -11.12 -0.58 -7.40
C LEU A 8 -10.53 0.22 -6.22
N VAL A 9 -11.07 0.03 -5.02
CA VAL A 9 -10.54 0.62 -3.79
C VAL A 9 -10.16 -0.51 -2.84
N PHE A 10 -8.95 -0.47 -2.31
CA PHE A 10 -8.50 -1.46 -1.32
C PHE A 10 -7.56 -0.83 -0.29
N ALA A 11 -7.45 -1.50 0.86
CA ALA A 11 -6.55 -1.15 1.94
C ALA A 11 -5.72 -2.38 2.30
N VAL A 12 -4.40 -2.19 2.44
CA VAL A 12 -3.45 -3.24 2.83
C VAL A 12 -2.52 -2.74 3.94
N PRO A 13 -1.91 -3.63 4.73
CA PRO A 13 -0.81 -3.26 5.61
C PRO A 13 0.26 -2.50 4.82
N HIS A 14 0.73 -1.40 5.37
CA HIS A 14 1.74 -0.60 4.71
C HIS A 14 3.08 -1.35 4.70
N PRO A 15 3.80 -1.44 3.58
CA PRO A 15 5.05 -2.24 3.54
C PRO A 15 6.12 -1.73 4.53
N MET A 16 6.08 -0.43 4.88
CA MET A 16 6.96 0.13 5.91
C MET A 16 6.64 -0.36 7.33
N SER A 17 5.39 -0.72 7.63
CA SER A 17 5.05 -1.27 8.96
C SER A 17 5.69 -2.64 9.18
N ALA A 18 6.03 -3.36 8.10
CA ALA A 18 6.68 -4.67 8.18
C ALA A 18 8.19 -4.59 8.46
N VAL A 19 8.79 -3.39 8.36
CA VAL A 19 10.23 -3.15 8.63
C VAL A 19 10.51 -3.08 10.14
N PHE A 20 9.53 -2.60 10.92
CA PHE A 20 9.65 -2.36 12.35
C PHE A 20 8.86 -3.40 13.13
N ASP A 21 9.37 -3.79 14.30
CA ASP A 21 8.61 -4.59 15.25
C ASP A 21 7.88 -3.64 16.23
N ASN A 22 6.56 -3.49 16.07
CA ASN A 22 5.73 -2.61 16.91
C ASN A 22 6.20 -1.14 16.87
N ASN A 23 6.37 -0.52 18.05
CA ASN A 23 6.82 0.86 18.22
C ASN A 23 8.36 0.99 18.35
N ASP A 24 9.13 -0.07 18.09
CA ASP A 24 10.59 0.00 18.09
C ASP A 24 11.07 0.78 16.86
N PRO A 25 11.79 1.91 17.02
CA PRO A 25 12.32 2.69 15.90
C PRO A 25 13.47 1.99 15.16
N THR A 26 13.95 0.86 15.66
CA THR A 26 15.02 0.10 15.04
C THR A 26 14.46 -0.72 13.87
N ALA A 27 14.93 -0.44 12.65
CA ALA A 27 14.60 -1.24 11.47
C ALA A 27 15.18 -2.65 11.63
N ARG A 28 14.32 -3.67 11.69
CA ARG A 28 14.74 -5.07 11.90
C ARG A 28 14.66 -5.92 10.64
N ARG A 29 13.88 -5.48 9.65
CA ARG A 29 13.68 -6.20 8.40
C ARG A 29 13.94 -5.30 7.22
N GLN A 30 14.38 -5.90 6.11
CA GLN A 30 14.52 -5.17 4.86
C GLN A 30 13.14 -4.84 4.30
N TYR A 31 12.99 -3.63 3.76
CA TYR A 31 11.79 -3.23 3.03
C TYR A 31 11.55 -4.19 1.85
N GLY A 32 10.33 -4.70 1.70
CA GLY A 32 10.00 -5.70 0.66
C GLY A 32 10.25 -7.16 1.04
N SER A 33 10.86 -7.45 2.20
CA SER A 33 11.23 -8.84 2.57
C SER A 33 10.05 -9.75 2.92
N THR A 34 8.98 -9.19 3.47
CA THR A 34 7.81 -9.96 3.96
C THR A 34 6.49 -9.56 3.31
N THR A 35 6.46 -8.39 2.68
CA THR A 35 5.31 -7.82 1.98
C THR A 35 5.78 -7.16 0.70
N PRO A 36 5.02 -7.21 -0.41
CA PRO A 36 5.35 -6.47 -1.62
C PRO A 36 5.55 -4.99 -1.32
N THR A 37 6.56 -4.39 -1.94
CA THR A 37 6.81 -2.96 -1.89
C THR A 37 5.70 -2.17 -2.58
N ILE A 38 5.62 -0.86 -2.32
CA ILE A 38 4.70 0.02 -3.03
C ILE A 38 4.99 0.02 -4.55
N GLY A 39 6.27 -0.05 -4.92
CA GLY A 39 6.70 -0.15 -6.31
C GLY A 39 6.19 -1.43 -6.99
N GLU A 40 6.35 -2.58 -6.35
CA GLU A 40 5.85 -3.86 -6.85
C GLU A 40 4.33 -3.88 -6.97
N LEU A 41 3.62 -3.32 -5.99
CA LEU A 41 2.16 -3.17 -6.03
C LEU A 41 1.73 -2.28 -7.20
N THR A 42 2.40 -1.14 -7.38
CA THR A 42 2.14 -0.21 -8.48
C THR A 42 2.37 -0.87 -9.83
N MET A 43 3.50 -1.58 -9.99
CA MET A 43 3.79 -2.32 -11.21
C MET A 43 2.81 -3.46 -11.45
N ALA A 44 2.33 -4.14 -10.40
CA ALA A 44 1.31 -5.17 -10.52
C ALA A 44 -0.04 -4.59 -11.01
N LEU A 45 -0.45 -3.44 -10.47
CA LEU A 45 -1.66 -2.74 -10.93
C LEU A 45 -1.53 -2.29 -12.39
N GLN A 46 -0.39 -1.71 -12.76
CA GLN A 46 -0.12 -1.31 -14.15
C GLN A 46 -0.18 -2.51 -15.11
N ARG A 47 0.47 -3.64 -14.77
CA ARG A 47 0.41 -4.88 -15.57
C ARG A 47 -0.98 -5.48 -15.66
N ALA A 48 -1.84 -5.21 -14.68
CA ALA A 48 -3.23 -5.63 -14.67
C ALA A 48 -4.17 -4.63 -15.39
N ASN A 49 -3.63 -3.67 -16.15
CA ASN A 49 -4.37 -2.59 -16.80
C ASN A 49 -5.19 -1.76 -15.82
N PHE A 50 -4.62 -1.38 -14.69
CA PHE A 50 -5.22 -0.39 -13.80
C PHE A 50 -4.42 0.93 -13.84
N SER A 51 -5.16 2.04 -13.89
CA SER A 51 -4.62 3.37 -13.60
C SER A 51 -4.82 3.67 -12.12
N ILE A 52 -3.76 4.08 -11.42
CA ILE A 52 -3.86 4.50 -10.01
C ILE A 52 -4.28 5.97 -10.00
N ASP A 53 -5.43 6.26 -9.38
CA ASP A 53 -5.88 7.63 -9.23
C ASP A 53 -5.35 8.24 -7.92
N VAL A 54 -5.36 7.45 -6.84
CA VAL A 54 -5.05 7.93 -5.48
C VAL A 54 -4.30 6.86 -4.70
N MET A 55 -3.28 7.27 -3.97
CA MET A 55 -2.56 6.45 -3.00
C MET A 55 -2.37 7.25 -1.72
N HIS A 56 -2.81 6.69 -0.59
CA HIS A 56 -2.72 7.31 0.72
C HIS A 56 -2.00 6.39 1.70
N GLU A 57 -0.97 6.94 2.34
CA GLU A 57 -0.24 6.31 3.43
C GLU A 57 -0.80 6.82 4.75
N LEU A 58 -1.44 5.95 5.53
CA LEU A 58 -2.16 6.33 6.75
C LEU A 58 -1.33 6.03 8.00
N THR A 59 -1.03 7.08 8.75
CA THR A 59 -0.40 7.02 10.07
C THR A 59 -1.45 6.77 11.15
N PRO A 60 -1.20 5.88 12.14
CA PRO A 60 -2.15 5.63 13.22
C PRO A 60 -2.42 6.88 14.07
N LEU A 61 -3.69 7.26 14.23
CA LEU A 61 -4.10 8.42 15.04
C LEU A 61 -3.85 8.22 16.55
N HIS A 62 -3.91 6.98 17.03
CA HIS A 62 -3.71 6.65 18.45
C HIS A 62 -2.24 6.44 18.82
N GLN A 63 -1.29 6.71 17.91
CA GLN A 63 0.14 6.61 18.17
C GLN A 63 0.84 7.91 17.73
N PRO A 64 0.95 8.90 18.63
CA PRO A 64 1.51 10.23 18.33
C PRO A 64 2.96 10.24 17.81
N ARG A 65 3.67 9.12 17.93
CA ARG A 65 5.05 8.91 17.47
C ARG A 65 5.20 7.61 16.69
N ALA A 66 4.20 7.28 15.88
CA ALA A 66 4.28 6.11 15.00
C ALA A 66 5.54 6.21 14.12
N VAL A 67 6.35 5.16 14.14
CA VAL A 67 7.62 5.08 13.41
C VAL A 67 7.38 4.93 11.90
N ALA A 68 6.22 4.38 11.51
CA ALA A 68 5.83 4.16 10.13
C ALA A 68 4.32 4.31 9.93
N PRO A 69 3.88 4.57 8.68
CA PRO A 69 2.49 4.37 8.30
C PRO A 69 2.09 2.91 8.52
N SER A 70 0.83 2.69 8.86
CA SER A 70 0.29 1.36 9.14
C SER A 70 -0.51 0.78 7.98
N THR A 71 -1.16 1.64 7.21
CA THR A 71 -2.09 1.23 6.16
C THR A 71 -1.80 1.99 4.87
N LEU A 72 -1.79 1.27 3.76
CA LEU A 72 -1.78 1.84 2.42
C LEU A 72 -3.18 1.70 1.82
N VAL A 73 -3.80 2.81 1.46
CA VAL A 73 -5.09 2.84 0.76
C VAL A 73 -4.87 3.25 -0.69
N VAL A 74 -5.41 2.47 -1.61
CA VAL A 74 -5.25 2.70 -3.05
C VAL A 74 -6.62 2.75 -3.70
N ARG A 75 -6.83 3.76 -4.54
CA ARG A 75 -7.90 3.80 -5.54
C ARG A 75 -7.28 3.69 -6.92
N ALA A 76 -7.74 2.69 -7.67
CA ALA A 76 -7.37 2.46 -9.05
C ALA A 76 -8.61 2.31 -9.92
N ARG A 77 -8.47 2.45 -11.24
CA ARG A 77 -9.54 2.24 -12.22
C ARG A 77 -9.07 1.30 -13.30
N LYS A 78 -9.93 0.35 -13.68
CA LYS A 78 -9.63 -0.60 -14.76
C LYS A 78 -9.62 0.16 -16.09
N LEU A 79 -8.49 0.12 -16.79
CA LEU A 79 -8.30 0.63 -18.13
C LEU A 79 -8.72 -0.44 -19.15
N GLY A 80 -9.60 -0.06 -20.08
CA GLY A 80 -10.02 -0.93 -21.17
C GLY A 80 -10.99 -2.04 -20.75
N SER A 81 -11.53 -2.73 -21.76
CA SER A 81 -12.51 -3.81 -21.58
C SER A 81 -11.87 -5.17 -21.41
#